data_AF-A0A3M7RVR1-F1
#
_entry.id   AF-A0A3M7RVR1-F1
#
_cell.length_a   1.000
_cell.length_b   1.000
_cell.length_c   1.000
_cell.angle_alpha   90.00
_cell.angle_beta   90.00
_cell.angle_gamma   90.00
#
_symmetry.space_group_name_H-M   'P 1'
#
loop_
_entity.id
_entity.type
_entity.pdbx_description
1 polymer ?
#
loop_
_entity_poly.entity_id
_entity_poly.type
_entity_poly.pdbx_seq_one_letter_code
_entity_poly.pdbx_strand_id
1 'polypeptide(L)'
;MRYPKPNGLAWLLSSSRLGSFLAIMILLNRKIDIRLKAFEVDFRKKIRGDVFKIQTLTSDILFKEAVNLFDLKYRRFKNESLNSFLKYFNDEWVKKHSNWYEGYAFGIPRTTNGLESSHEKIKKALKLKRLGLIEFLNECKNNPIKYAYDWNKRDKRIVHFQGSYYINSGIEQEKPNKESIKQHLQNVINSNWSTFDEMMECIYAFHKVDVSHENWKLSTCTCPFWLKHYKCNHVISCAYRLQMLDFSSIGLDLPIHNYKKRGPPSKTVKSLEVQASDLIKAPEENAIFDDDLTSLDDTSKRTRFDDSVCKLCDTCGKPLQKKLYYYCAINKYGQTSSLTTNNISQILSSANILSDVVEVTPKLEKYH
;
A
#
# COMPACT_ATOMS: atom_id res chain seq x y z
N MET A 1 27.36 -2.63 -17.99
CA MET A 1 27.91 -1.57 -17.11
C MET A 1 27.77 -2.03 -15.67
N ARG A 2 28.88 -2.22 -14.94
CA ARG A 2 28.87 -2.57 -13.52
C ARG A 2 28.71 -1.28 -12.72
N TYR A 3 27.68 -1.18 -11.87
CA TYR A 3 27.56 -0.07 -10.93
C TYR A 3 28.68 -0.17 -9.88
N PRO A 4 29.36 0.94 -9.54
CA PRO A 4 30.38 0.92 -8.50
C PRO A 4 29.72 0.70 -7.13
N LYS A 5 30.32 -0.18 -6.32
CA LYS A 5 29.94 -0.33 -4.90
C LYS A 5 30.17 1.00 -4.17
N PRO A 6 29.24 1.45 -3.31
CA PRO A 6 29.40 2.72 -2.61
C PRO A 6 30.53 2.61 -1.56
N ASN A 7 31.55 3.46 -1.70
CA ASN A 7 32.61 3.65 -0.71
C ASN A 7 32.02 4.22 0.59
N GLY A 8 32.46 3.73 1.75
CA GLY A 8 31.92 4.10 3.08
C GLY A 8 31.95 5.60 3.44
N LEU A 9 32.78 6.41 2.79
CA LEU A 9 32.78 7.87 2.91
C LEU A 9 31.54 8.54 2.29
N ALA A 10 30.93 7.94 1.27
CA ALA A 10 29.68 8.42 0.68
C ALA A 10 28.50 8.28 1.67
N TRP A 11 28.56 7.31 2.59
CA TRP A 11 27.53 7.10 3.61
C TRP A 11 27.50 8.24 4.65
N LEU A 12 28.66 8.72 5.09
CA LEU A 12 28.78 9.82 6.05
C LEU A 12 28.38 11.19 5.45
N LEU A 13 28.73 11.44 4.18
CA LEU A 13 28.24 12.63 3.46
C LEU A 13 26.75 12.51 3.08
N SER A 14 26.23 11.28 2.93
CA SER A 14 24.80 11.05 2.70
C SER A 14 23.98 11.35 3.96
N SER A 15 24.46 11.06 5.18
CA SER A 15 23.64 11.22 6.40
C SER A 15 23.25 12.68 6.68
N SER A 16 24.16 13.63 6.45
CA SER A 16 23.89 15.07 6.62
C SER A 16 22.96 15.62 5.53
N ARG A 17 23.14 15.18 4.27
CA ARG A 17 22.26 15.54 3.15
C ARG A 17 20.86 14.91 3.29
N LEU A 18 20.78 13.67 3.75
CA LEU A 18 19.54 12.93 4.01
C LEU A 18 18.69 13.61 5.09
N GLY A 19 19.31 13.98 6.21
CA GLY A 19 18.63 14.70 7.29
C GLY A 19 18.06 16.03 6.81
N SER A 20 18.82 16.76 5.98
CA SER A 20 18.36 18.04 5.42
C SER A 20 17.18 17.89 4.44
N PHE A 21 17.21 16.89 3.56
CA PHE A 21 16.15 16.64 2.58
C PHE A 21 14.79 16.33 3.24
N LEU A 22 14.81 15.42 4.22
CA LEU A 22 13.61 15.03 4.96
C LEU A 22 12.98 16.20 5.72
N ALA A 23 13.83 16.97 6.40
CA ALA A 23 13.42 18.14 7.15
C ALA A 23 12.78 19.18 6.22
N ILE A 24 13.37 19.42 5.05
CA ILE A 24 12.84 20.34 4.04
C ILE A 24 11.44 19.91 3.59
N MET A 25 11.21 18.65 3.25
CA MET A 25 9.88 18.18 2.82
C MET A 25 8.80 18.30 3.91
N ILE A 26 9.14 17.99 5.16
CA ILE A 26 8.20 18.13 6.29
C ILE A 26 7.90 19.62 6.53
N LEU A 27 8.93 20.47 6.53
CA LEU A 27 8.80 21.90 6.72
C LEU A 27 8.00 22.56 5.59
N LEU A 28 8.22 22.16 4.34
CA LEU A 28 7.44 22.57 3.17
C LEU A 28 5.95 22.36 3.42
N ASN A 29 5.57 21.12 3.70
CA ASN A 29 4.17 20.74 3.90
C ASN A 29 3.53 21.58 5.01
N ARG A 30 4.21 21.73 6.16
CA ARG A 30 3.70 22.50 7.30
C ARG A 30 3.57 24.00 6.98
N LYS A 31 4.61 24.61 6.39
CA LYS A 31 4.62 26.06 6.09
C LYS A 31 3.63 26.41 4.99
N ILE A 32 3.48 25.57 3.96
CA ILE A 32 2.46 25.73 2.93
C ILE A 32 1.06 25.66 3.57
N ASP A 33 0.78 24.64 4.38
CA ASP A 33 -0.53 24.49 5.01
C ASP A 33 -0.90 25.70 5.88
N ILE A 34 0.06 26.30 6.60
CA ILE A 34 -0.15 27.53 7.38
C ILE A 34 -0.55 28.70 6.46
N ARG A 35 0.16 28.91 5.36
CA ARG A 35 -0.12 30.00 4.42
C ARG A 35 -1.43 29.79 3.68
N LEU A 36 -1.80 28.53 3.42
CA LEU A 36 -3.04 28.18 2.75
C LEU A 36 -4.29 28.33 3.64
N LYS A 37 -4.15 28.56 4.95
CA LYS A 37 -5.30 28.78 5.85
C LYS A 37 -6.15 29.99 5.48
N ALA A 38 -5.58 30.95 4.76
CA ALA A 38 -6.30 32.14 4.30
C ALA A 38 -7.29 31.87 3.15
N PHE A 39 -7.26 30.67 2.56
CA PHE A 39 -8.15 30.30 1.46
C PHE A 39 -9.23 29.32 1.92
N GLU A 40 -10.31 29.26 1.12
CA GLU A 40 -11.38 28.29 1.28
C GLU A 40 -10.85 26.84 1.30
N VAL A 41 -11.51 25.99 2.07
CA VAL A 41 -11.13 24.60 2.32
C VAL A 41 -10.95 23.78 1.03
N ASP A 42 -11.79 23.98 0.02
CA ASP A 42 -11.68 23.21 -1.22
C ASP A 42 -10.61 23.76 -2.16
N PHE A 43 -10.44 25.08 -2.19
CA PHE A 43 -9.35 25.71 -2.94
C PHE A 43 -7.98 25.33 -2.38
N ARG A 44 -7.81 25.35 -1.05
CA ARG A 44 -6.55 24.89 -0.41
C ARG A 44 -6.27 23.41 -0.72
N LYS A 45 -7.30 22.54 -0.74
CA LYS A 45 -7.13 21.12 -1.07
C LYS A 45 -6.62 20.95 -2.50
N LYS A 46 -7.14 21.76 -3.43
CA LYS A 46 -6.72 21.77 -4.83
C LYS A 46 -5.25 22.17 -4.97
N ILE A 47 -4.87 23.32 -4.40
CA ILE A 47 -3.45 23.77 -4.39
C ILE A 47 -2.56 22.71 -3.77
N ARG A 48 -2.99 22.14 -2.65
CA ARG A 48 -2.22 21.13 -1.94
C ARG A 48 -2.04 19.84 -2.74
N GLY A 49 -3.08 19.40 -3.45
CA GLY A 49 -3.03 18.27 -4.35
C GLY A 49 -2.05 18.50 -5.49
N ASP A 50 -2.05 19.69 -6.08
CA ASP A 50 -1.12 20.03 -7.17
C ASP A 50 0.33 20.14 -6.68
N VAL A 51 0.58 20.77 -5.53
CA VAL A 51 1.91 20.76 -4.90
C VAL A 51 2.38 19.34 -4.60
N PHE A 52 1.47 18.46 -4.15
CA PHE A 52 1.80 17.06 -3.92
C PHE A 52 2.19 16.33 -5.22
N LYS A 53 1.50 16.61 -6.33
CA LYS A 53 1.86 16.06 -7.66
C LYS A 53 3.24 16.54 -8.12
N ILE A 54 3.58 17.82 -7.92
CA ILE A 54 4.93 18.35 -8.20
C ILE A 54 5.96 17.62 -7.35
N GLN A 55 5.64 17.41 -6.07
CA GLN A 55 6.53 16.73 -5.14
C GLN A 55 6.90 15.33 -5.61
N THR A 56 5.97 14.60 -6.23
CA THR A 56 6.17 13.22 -6.69
C THR A 56 6.81 13.11 -8.08
N LEU A 57 7.30 14.21 -8.66
CA LEU A 57 8.04 14.14 -9.92
C LEU A 57 9.43 13.52 -9.69
N THR A 58 9.89 12.75 -10.68
CA THR A 58 11.15 12.00 -10.64
C THR A 58 12.29 12.66 -11.43
N SER A 59 12.02 13.76 -12.13
CA SER A 59 12.99 14.47 -12.98
C SER A 59 13.03 15.95 -12.63
N ASP A 60 14.23 16.53 -12.59
CA ASP A 60 14.46 17.97 -12.38
C ASP A 60 13.84 18.82 -13.50
N ILE A 61 13.93 18.35 -14.74
CA ILE A 61 13.36 19.04 -15.90
C ILE A 61 11.84 19.12 -15.76
N LEU A 62 11.20 17.99 -15.45
CA LEU A 62 9.76 17.94 -15.22
C LEU A 62 9.37 18.77 -13.99
N PHE A 63 10.18 18.78 -12.94
CA PHE A 63 9.93 19.58 -11.75
C PHE A 63 9.88 21.08 -12.07
N LYS A 64 10.90 21.60 -12.76
CA LYS A 64 10.97 23.01 -13.16
C LYS A 64 9.79 23.42 -14.03
N GLU A 65 9.46 22.59 -15.02
CA GLU A 65 8.34 22.86 -15.92
C GLU A 65 6.99 22.82 -15.19
N ALA A 66 6.80 21.83 -14.32
CA ALA A 66 5.59 21.74 -13.51
C ALA A 66 5.40 22.94 -12.58
N VAL A 67 6.48 23.47 -11.99
CA VAL A 67 6.43 24.68 -11.17
C VAL A 67 6.03 25.90 -11.99
N ASN A 68 6.58 26.05 -13.21
CA ASN A 68 6.19 27.14 -14.12
C ASN A 68 4.71 27.07 -14.48
N LEU A 69 4.23 25.89 -14.90
CA LEU A 69 2.83 25.69 -15.25
C LEU A 69 1.89 25.83 -14.05
N PHE A 70 2.33 25.43 -12.86
CA PHE A 70 1.60 25.64 -11.61
C PHE A 70 1.43 27.14 -11.31
N ASP A 71 2.50 27.93 -11.43
CA ASP A 71 2.47 29.37 -11.24
C ASP A 71 1.50 30.03 -12.23
N LEU A 72 1.56 29.65 -13.51
CA LEU A 72 0.61 30.12 -14.55
C LEU A 72 -0.84 29.73 -14.24
N LYS A 73 -1.07 28.47 -13.82
CA LYS A 73 -2.41 27.95 -13.48
C LYS A 73 -3.10 28.75 -12.38
N TYR A 74 -2.34 29.26 -11.41
CA TYR A 74 -2.89 29.96 -10.26
C TYR A 74 -2.85 31.49 -10.39
N ARG A 75 -1.91 32.07 -11.14
CA ARG A 75 -1.92 33.54 -11.38
C ARG A 75 -3.16 34.03 -12.12
N ARG A 76 -3.80 33.19 -12.94
CA ARG A 76 -5.02 33.56 -13.69
C ARG A 76 -6.19 33.99 -12.82
N PHE A 77 -6.23 33.60 -11.54
CA PHE A 77 -7.29 33.98 -10.61
C PHE A 77 -7.20 35.43 -10.11
N LYS A 78 -6.12 36.17 -10.46
CA LYS A 78 -5.93 37.61 -10.14
C LYS A 78 -6.23 37.98 -8.67
N ASN A 79 -5.85 37.11 -7.73
CA ASN A 79 -6.07 37.30 -6.30
C ASN A 79 -4.77 37.71 -5.60
N GLU A 80 -4.78 38.79 -4.83
CA GLU A 80 -3.57 39.32 -4.18
C GLU A 80 -2.98 38.36 -3.15
N SER A 81 -3.81 37.76 -2.29
CA SER A 81 -3.37 36.75 -1.32
C SER A 81 -2.74 35.54 -2.02
N LEU A 82 -3.30 35.12 -3.15
CA LEU A 82 -2.75 34.03 -3.97
C LEU A 82 -1.42 34.42 -4.60
N ASN A 83 -1.30 35.63 -5.15
CA ASN A 83 -0.04 36.13 -5.71
C ASN A 83 1.05 36.24 -4.63
N SER A 84 0.69 36.67 -3.42
CA SER A 84 1.59 36.68 -2.25
C SER A 84 2.04 35.27 -1.88
N PHE A 85 1.11 34.29 -1.88
CA PHE A 85 1.46 32.88 -1.68
C PHE A 85 2.38 32.35 -2.77
N LEU A 86 2.09 32.59 -4.05
CA LEU A 86 2.89 32.12 -5.19
C LEU A 86 4.29 32.73 -5.17
N LYS A 87 4.42 34.02 -4.85
CA LYS A 87 5.71 34.67 -4.66
C LYS A 87 6.50 34.01 -3.53
N TYR A 88 5.88 33.84 -2.36
CA TYR A 88 6.48 33.13 -1.25
C TYR A 88 6.91 31.71 -1.63
N PHE A 89 6.05 30.97 -2.33
CA PHE A 89 6.31 29.59 -2.73
C PHE A 89 7.52 29.50 -3.66
N ASN A 90 7.58 30.36 -4.67
CA ASN A 90 8.71 30.43 -5.60
C ASN A 90 10.00 30.85 -4.91
N ASP A 91 9.98 31.90 -4.09
CA ASP A 91 11.19 32.42 -3.47
C ASP A 91 11.77 31.45 -2.43
N GLU A 92 10.92 30.87 -1.57
CA GLU A 92 11.38 29.98 -0.50
C GLU A 92 11.63 28.55 -1.00
N TRP A 93 10.73 27.98 -1.81
CA TRP A 93 10.77 26.54 -2.13
C TRP A 93 11.31 26.20 -3.50
N VAL A 94 11.25 27.13 -4.45
CA VAL A 94 11.80 26.89 -5.80
C VAL A 94 13.23 27.41 -5.89
N LYS A 95 13.48 28.66 -5.46
CA LYS A 95 14.81 29.28 -5.57
C LYS A 95 15.75 28.86 -4.44
N LYS A 96 15.30 28.96 -3.19
CA LYS A 96 16.16 28.75 -2.02
C LYS A 96 16.25 27.29 -1.58
N HIS A 97 15.15 26.54 -1.67
CA HIS A 97 15.06 25.17 -1.19
C HIS A 97 14.58 24.18 -2.25
N SER A 98 15.04 24.23 -3.50
CA SER A 98 14.59 23.41 -4.65
C SER A 98 14.53 21.88 -4.44
N ASN A 99 15.17 21.39 -3.39
CA ASN A 99 15.47 19.98 -3.16
C ASN A 99 14.34 19.28 -2.38
N TRP A 100 13.07 19.51 -2.72
CA TRP A 100 11.91 18.99 -1.97
C TRP A 100 11.04 18.01 -2.75
N TYR A 101 11.43 17.64 -3.97
CA TYR A 101 10.75 16.67 -4.83
C TYR A 101 11.52 15.33 -4.89
N GLU A 102 10.83 14.24 -5.22
CA GLU A 102 11.38 12.87 -5.15
C GLU A 102 12.56 12.65 -6.09
N GLY A 103 12.50 13.24 -7.29
CA GLY A 103 13.56 13.14 -8.29
C GLY A 103 14.91 13.71 -7.83
N TYR A 104 14.93 14.60 -6.84
CA TYR A 104 16.16 15.13 -6.28
C TYR A 104 16.98 14.06 -5.54
N ALA A 105 16.29 13.15 -4.86
CA ALA A 105 16.88 12.14 -3.97
C ALA A 105 16.16 10.80 -4.18
N PHE A 106 16.22 10.28 -5.42
CA PHE A 106 15.54 9.05 -5.78
C PHE A 106 16.02 7.86 -4.94
N GLY A 107 15.09 7.08 -4.40
CA GLY A 107 15.42 5.93 -3.55
C GLY A 107 15.48 6.23 -2.05
N ILE A 108 15.36 7.49 -1.65
CA ILE A 108 15.45 7.92 -0.24
C ILE A 108 14.05 8.08 0.37
N PRO A 109 13.70 7.31 1.42
CA PRO A 109 12.39 7.41 2.05
C PRO A 109 12.05 8.83 2.51
N ARG A 110 10.88 9.30 2.07
CA ARG A 110 10.28 10.62 2.35
C ARG A 110 10.13 10.94 3.82
N THR A 111 10.12 9.91 4.67
CA THR A 111 10.06 10.04 6.12
C THR A 111 10.72 8.82 6.77
N THR A 112 11.47 9.02 7.87
CA THR A 112 11.63 8.00 8.93
C THR A 112 10.27 7.46 9.40
N ASN A 113 9.23 8.27 9.21
CA ASN A 113 7.83 8.00 9.49
C ASN A 113 7.15 7.06 8.49
N GLY A 114 7.82 6.40 7.54
CA GLY A 114 7.17 5.34 6.77
C GLY A 114 6.65 4.25 7.71
N LEU A 115 7.49 3.92 8.69
CA LEU A 115 7.16 3.03 9.79
C LEU A 115 6.24 3.72 10.80
N GLU A 116 6.52 4.96 11.22
CA GLU A 116 5.71 5.65 12.23
C GLU A 116 4.32 6.04 11.74
N SER A 117 4.14 6.44 10.48
CA SER A 117 2.84 6.72 9.85
C SER A 117 2.05 5.44 9.63
N SER A 118 2.72 4.33 9.27
CA SER A 118 2.06 3.02 9.26
C SER A 118 1.63 2.65 10.69
N HIS A 119 2.50 2.82 11.68
CA HIS A 119 2.19 2.64 13.10
C HIS A 119 1.08 3.59 13.59
N GLU A 120 1.04 4.84 13.15
CA GLU A 120 0.06 5.83 13.56
C GLU A 120 -1.29 5.56 12.92
N LYS A 121 -1.31 5.18 11.64
CA LYS A 121 -2.52 4.70 10.96
C LYS A 121 -3.05 3.44 11.63
N ILE A 122 -2.18 2.49 11.94
CA ILE A 122 -2.53 1.32 12.73
C ILE A 122 -3.08 1.79 14.09
N LYS A 123 -2.34 2.54 14.90
CA LYS A 123 -2.79 3.06 16.21
C LYS A 123 -4.13 3.81 16.16
N LYS A 124 -4.35 4.65 15.14
CA LYS A 124 -5.59 5.42 14.92
C LYS A 124 -6.75 4.53 14.48
N ALA A 125 -6.54 3.62 13.54
CA ALA A 125 -7.54 2.64 13.11
C ALA A 125 -7.90 1.69 14.26
N LEU A 126 -6.91 1.32 15.06
CA LEU A 126 -7.06 0.55 16.28
C LEU A 126 -7.77 1.34 17.39
N LYS A 127 -7.93 2.67 17.31
CA LYS A 127 -8.31 3.55 18.44
C LYS A 127 -7.51 3.23 19.71
N LEU A 128 -6.23 2.85 19.55
CA LEU A 128 -5.36 2.31 20.62
C LEU A 128 -5.89 1.03 21.32
N LYS A 129 -6.93 0.38 20.81
CA LYS A 129 -7.46 -0.91 21.26
C LYS A 129 -6.84 -2.06 20.46
N ARG A 130 -6.60 -3.22 21.09
CA ARG A 130 -6.23 -4.44 20.35
C ARG A 130 -7.42 -4.90 19.51
N LEU A 131 -7.29 -4.87 18.19
CA LEU A 131 -8.27 -5.46 17.28
C LEU A 131 -8.22 -7.00 17.37
N GLY A 132 -9.37 -7.64 17.16
CA GLY A 132 -9.40 -9.05 16.84
C GLY A 132 -8.62 -9.32 15.56
N LEU A 133 -8.03 -10.51 15.41
CA LEU A 133 -7.22 -10.86 14.24
C LEU A 133 -7.97 -10.56 12.92
N ILE A 134 -9.27 -10.84 12.87
CA ILE A 134 -10.11 -10.58 11.69
C ILE A 134 -10.21 -9.07 11.38
N GLU A 135 -10.37 -8.22 12.39
CA GLU A 135 -10.46 -6.77 12.20
C GLU A 135 -9.10 -6.16 11.85
N PHE A 136 -8.01 -6.68 12.44
CA PHE A 136 -6.64 -6.31 12.06
C PHE A 136 -6.35 -6.68 10.60
N LEU A 137 -6.75 -7.88 10.17
CA LEU A 137 -6.65 -8.32 8.78
C LEU A 137 -7.56 -7.48 7.86
N ASN A 138 -8.72 -7.03 8.36
CA ASN A 138 -9.60 -6.12 7.64
C ASN A 138 -9.00 -4.72 7.48
N GLU A 139 -8.29 -4.20 8.48
CA GLU A 139 -7.53 -2.94 8.36
C GLU A 139 -6.32 -3.10 7.43
N CYS A 140 -5.70 -4.28 7.45
CA CYS A 140 -4.75 -4.69 6.42
C CYS A 140 -5.41 -4.86 5.04
N LYS A 141 -6.74 -4.72 4.84
CA LYS A 141 -7.32 -4.68 3.48
C LYS A 141 -6.92 -3.42 2.71
N ASN A 142 -6.45 -2.36 3.38
CA ASN A 142 -5.80 -1.21 2.73
C ASN A 142 -4.31 -1.46 2.41
N ASN A 143 -3.86 -2.72 2.50
CA ASN A 143 -2.49 -3.12 2.20
C ASN A 143 -2.29 -3.25 0.68
N PRO A 144 -1.18 -2.71 0.12
CA PRO A 144 -0.82 -2.90 -1.28
C PRO A 144 -0.80 -4.38 -1.72
N ILE A 145 -0.62 -5.34 -0.80
CA ILE A 145 -0.72 -6.78 -1.06
C ILE A 145 -2.11 -7.19 -1.55
N LYS A 146 -3.19 -6.73 -0.88
CA LYS A 146 -4.56 -7.07 -1.29
C LYS A 146 -4.87 -6.46 -2.66
N TYR A 147 -4.54 -5.19 -2.85
CA TYR A 147 -4.73 -4.55 -4.15
C TYR A 147 -3.95 -5.25 -5.25
N ALA A 148 -2.73 -5.74 -4.97
CA ALA A 148 -1.95 -6.50 -5.93
C ALA A 148 -2.56 -7.88 -6.23
N TYR A 149 -3.16 -8.54 -5.23
CA TYR A 149 -3.90 -9.78 -5.42
C TYR A 149 -5.15 -9.57 -6.28
N ASP A 150 -5.99 -8.59 -5.93
CA ASP A 150 -7.20 -8.24 -6.69
C ASP A 150 -6.85 -7.81 -8.12
N TRP A 151 -5.75 -7.08 -8.30
CA TRP A 151 -5.19 -6.71 -9.60
C TRP A 151 -4.88 -7.95 -10.45
N ASN A 152 -4.12 -8.90 -9.89
CA ASN A 152 -3.75 -10.11 -10.61
C ASN A 152 -4.97 -11.00 -10.89
N LYS A 153 -5.93 -11.06 -9.96
CA LYS A 153 -7.19 -11.79 -10.17
C LYS A 153 -8.01 -11.22 -11.33
N ARG A 154 -7.98 -9.91 -11.56
CA ARG A 154 -8.63 -9.24 -12.70
C ARG A 154 -7.84 -9.30 -14.01
N ASP A 155 -6.66 -9.92 -13.98
CA ASP A 155 -5.70 -9.95 -15.09
C ASP A 155 -5.48 -8.59 -15.79
N LYS A 156 -5.38 -7.53 -15.01
CA LYS A 156 -5.03 -6.21 -15.55
C LYS A 156 -3.64 -6.26 -16.19
N ARG A 157 -3.55 -5.78 -17.43
CA ARG A 157 -2.36 -5.92 -18.29
C ARG A 157 -1.14 -5.17 -17.74
N ILE A 158 0.01 -5.84 -17.78
CA ILE A 158 1.34 -5.29 -17.54
C ILE A 158 2.14 -5.49 -18.82
N VAL A 159 2.76 -4.43 -19.33
CA VAL A 159 3.53 -4.51 -20.58
C VAL A 159 5.02 -4.40 -20.25
N HIS A 160 5.81 -5.36 -20.72
CA HIS A 160 7.26 -5.27 -20.65
C HIS A 160 7.81 -4.52 -21.86
N PHE A 161 8.59 -3.46 -21.62
CA PHE A 161 9.18 -2.62 -22.64
C PHE A 161 10.54 -2.09 -22.16
N GLN A 162 11.59 -2.24 -22.97
CA GLN A 162 12.95 -1.74 -22.68
C GLN A 162 13.52 -2.15 -21.30
N GLY A 163 13.22 -3.37 -20.82
CA GLY A 163 13.72 -3.87 -19.54
C GLY A 163 12.90 -3.42 -18.32
N SER A 164 11.80 -2.71 -18.53
CA SER A 164 10.93 -2.19 -17.48
C SER A 164 9.48 -2.63 -17.71
N TYR A 165 8.69 -2.63 -16.65
CA TYR A 165 7.28 -2.98 -16.70
C TYR A 165 6.42 -1.72 -16.61
N TYR A 166 5.46 -1.59 -17.52
CA TYR A 166 4.59 -0.43 -17.63
C TYR A 166 3.15 -0.82 -17.35
N ILE A 167 2.50 0.05 -16.60
CA ILE A 167 1.15 -0.16 -16.09
C ILE A 167 0.34 1.12 -16.30
N ASN A 168 -0.84 1.00 -16.89
CA ASN A 168 -1.76 2.12 -17.07
C ASN A 168 -2.39 2.50 -15.71
N SER A 169 -2.42 3.79 -15.38
CA SER A 169 -3.06 4.32 -14.17
C SER A 169 -4.57 4.51 -14.31
N GLY A 170 -5.07 4.52 -15.55
CA GLY A 170 -6.46 4.78 -15.91
C GLY A 170 -7.45 3.64 -15.65
N ILE A 171 -8.72 3.93 -15.95
CA ILE A 171 -9.84 2.99 -15.88
C ILE A 171 -9.61 1.88 -16.93
N GLU A 172 -9.99 0.64 -16.58
CA GLU A 172 -9.67 -0.64 -17.24
C GLU A 172 -10.00 -0.77 -18.75
N GLN A 173 -10.50 0.29 -19.41
CA GLN A 173 -11.07 0.23 -20.75
C GLN A 173 -10.02 0.14 -21.88
N GLU A 174 -8.81 0.68 -21.69
CA GLU A 174 -7.73 0.55 -22.68
C GLU A 174 -6.56 -0.27 -22.15
N LYS A 175 -6.41 -1.47 -22.72
CA LYS A 175 -5.28 -2.36 -22.42
C LYS A 175 -3.99 -1.72 -22.96
N PRO A 176 -3.00 -1.37 -22.11
CA PRO A 176 -1.76 -0.78 -22.59
C PRO A 176 -1.06 -1.70 -23.59
N ASN A 177 -0.47 -1.14 -24.64
CA ASN A 177 0.37 -1.85 -25.63
C ASN A 177 1.74 -1.15 -25.79
N LYS A 178 2.68 -1.77 -26.50
CA LYS A 178 4.05 -1.23 -26.62
C LYS A 178 4.06 0.13 -27.35
N GLU A 179 3.18 0.30 -28.33
CA GLU A 179 3.04 1.51 -29.15
C GLU A 179 2.57 2.69 -28.29
N SER A 180 1.54 2.47 -27.46
CA SER A 180 1.01 3.46 -26.50
C SER A 180 2.07 3.90 -25.49
N ILE A 181 2.91 2.98 -25.03
CA ILE A 181 4.01 3.29 -24.10
C ILE A 181 5.09 4.10 -24.83
N LYS A 182 5.47 3.69 -26.04
CA LYS A 182 6.44 4.43 -26.85
C LYS A 182 5.96 5.86 -27.12
N GLN A 183 4.69 6.03 -27.50
CA GLN A 183 4.07 7.33 -27.71
C GLN A 183 4.02 8.14 -26.43
N HIS A 184 3.62 7.55 -25.31
CA HIS A 184 3.62 8.22 -24.00
C HIS A 184 5.03 8.71 -23.61
N LEU A 185 6.06 7.87 -23.76
CA LEU A 185 7.44 8.27 -23.47
C LEU A 185 7.91 9.41 -24.38
N GLN A 186 7.57 9.36 -25.67
CA GLN A 186 7.86 10.45 -26.61
C GLN A 186 7.15 11.74 -26.22
N ASN A 187 5.87 11.67 -25.82
CA ASN A 187 5.13 12.83 -25.34
C ASN A 187 5.78 13.40 -24.07
N VAL A 188 6.15 12.56 -23.10
CA VAL A 188 6.82 13.04 -21.88
C VAL A 188 8.14 13.77 -22.17
N ILE A 189 8.86 13.39 -23.23
CA ILE A 189 10.15 13.99 -23.60
C ILE A 189 9.96 15.25 -24.47
N ASN A 190 9.06 15.20 -25.44
CA ASN A 190 8.95 16.20 -26.52
C ASN A 190 7.77 17.17 -26.36
N SER A 191 6.87 16.96 -25.39
CA SER A 191 5.70 17.80 -25.23
C SER A 191 6.06 19.18 -24.70
N ASN A 192 5.48 20.19 -25.36
CA ASN A 192 5.34 21.53 -24.80
C ASN A 192 3.95 21.61 -24.17
N TRP A 193 3.84 21.36 -22.88
CA TRP A 193 2.54 21.38 -22.19
C TRP A 193 2.01 22.80 -22.08
N SER A 194 0.72 22.98 -22.34
CA SER A 194 0.07 24.28 -22.25
C SER A 194 -0.47 24.55 -20.85
N THR A 195 -0.82 23.48 -20.12
CA THR A 195 -1.39 23.56 -18.78
C THR A 195 -0.76 22.55 -17.83
N PHE A 196 -0.78 22.89 -16.54
CA PHE A 196 -0.32 21.99 -15.49
C PHE A 196 -1.10 20.68 -15.44
N ASP A 197 -2.42 20.73 -15.66
CA ASP A 197 -3.26 19.54 -15.57
C ASP A 197 -2.96 18.56 -16.72
N GLU A 198 -2.80 19.07 -17.94
CA GLU A 198 -2.37 18.29 -19.12
C GLU A 198 -1.03 17.58 -18.88
N MET A 199 -0.04 18.31 -18.35
CA MET A 199 1.26 17.74 -18.01
C MET A 199 1.13 16.59 -17.00
N MET A 200 0.38 16.81 -15.92
CA MET A 200 0.24 15.83 -14.86
C MET A 200 -0.55 14.60 -15.32
N GLU A 201 -1.60 14.78 -16.13
CA GLU A 201 -2.34 13.68 -16.74
C GLU A 201 -1.45 12.85 -17.65
N CYS A 202 -0.63 13.50 -18.48
CA CYS A 202 0.33 12.81 -19.34
C CYS A 202 1.33 12.00 -18.51
N ILE A 203 2.03 12.61 -17.55
CA ILE A 203 3.08 11.97 -16.72
C ILE A 203 2.52 10.80 -15.93
N TYR A 204 1.33 10.94 -15.34
CA TYR A 204 0.75 9.91 -14.50
C TYR A 204 -0.07 8.88 -15.27
N ALA A 205 -0.24 9.00 -16.59
CA ALA A 205 -0.95 8.00 -17.40
C ALA A 205 -0.34 6.60 -17.28
N PHE A 206 0.99 6.51 -17.19
CA PHE A 206 1.70 5.25 -17.00
C PHE A 206 2.59 5.26 -15.78
N HIS A 207 2.65 4.12 -15.12
CA HIS A 207 3.59 3.83 -14.05
C HIS A 207 4.63 2.85 -14.55
N LYS A 208 5.89 3.27 -14.49
CA LYS A 208 7.05 2.44 -14.77
C LYS A 208 7.44 1.71 -13.50
N VAL A 209 7.73 0.42 -13.62
CA VAL A 209 8.20 -0.46 -12.56
C VAL A 209 9.50 -1.08 -13.03
N ASP A 210 10.59 -0.83 -12.30
CA ASP A 210 11.88 -1.45 -12.52
C ASP A 210 12.04 -2.58 -11.50
N VAL A 211 11.88 -3.83 -11.95
CA VAL A 211 11.92 -5.00 -11.07
C VAL A 211 13.37 -5.46 -10.87
N SER A 212 13.79 -5.57 -9.61
CA SER A 212 15.07 -6.20 -9.28
C SER A 212 14.91 -7.72 -9.25
N HIS A 213 15.61 -8.42 -10.15
CA HIS A 213 15.57 -9.88 -10.26
C HIS A 213 16.25 -10.61 -9.09
N GLU A 214 17.17 -9.97 -8.37
CA GLU A 214 17.81 -10.55 -7.18
C GLU A 214 16.87 -10.54 -5.97
N ASN A 215 16.15 -9.43 -5.79
CA ASN A 215 15.20 -9.27 -4.70
C ASN A 215 14.12 -8.27 -5.11
N TRP A 216 12.92 -8.78 -5.38
CA TRP A 216 11.80 -7.97 -5.84
C TRP A 216 11.44 -6.84 -4.87
N LYS A 217 11.79 -6.94 -3.57
CA LYS A 217 11.57 -5.87 -2.58
C LYS A 217 12.41 -4.62 -2.84
N LEU A 218 13.50 -4.75 -3.60
CA LEU A 218 14.35 -3.64 -4.03
C LEU A 218 13.90 -3.01 -5.35
N SER A 219 12.78 -3.47 -5.91
CA SER A 219 12.20 -2.91 -7.13
C SER A 219 11.66 -1.50 -6.89
N THR A 220 11.66 -0.68 -7.94
CA THR A 220 11.18 0.70 -7.89
C THR A 220 9.94 0.91 -8.74
N CYS A 221 9.16 1.95 -8.43
CA CYS A 221 7.98 2.31 -9.22
C CYS A 221 7.78 3.82 -9.23
N THR A 222 7.36 4.37 -10.38
CA THR A 222 7.11 5.81 -10.53
C THR A 222 5.74 6.25 -10.00
N CYS A 223 4.92 5.35 -9.47
CA CYS A 223 3.61 5.76 -8.97
C CYS A 223 3.72 6.62 -7.68
N PRO A 224 2.82 7.59 -7.47
CA PRO A 224 2.85 8.45 -6.28
C PRO A 224 2.85 7.69 -4.95
N PHE A 225 2.17 6.53 -4.91
CA PHE A 225 2.10 5.70 -3.72
C PHE A 225 3.45 5.05 -3.38
N TRP A 226 4.19 4.56 -4.38
CA TRP A 226 5.52 3.99 -4.18
C TRP A 226 6.49 5.07 -3.75
N LEU A 227 6.51 6.22 -4.41
CA LEU A 227 7.40 7.32 -4.06
C LEU A 227 7.22 7.78 -2.60
N LYS A 228 5.98 7.73 -2.11
CA LYS A 228 5.67 8.08 -0.72
C LYS A 228 6.01 6.98 0.29
N HIS A 229 5.82 5.72 -0.06
CA HIS A 229 5.80 4.61 0.91
C HIS A 229 6.85 3.53 0.66
N TYR A 230 7.60 3.60 -0.43
CA TYR A 230 8.57 2.62 -0.89
C TYR A 230 8.01 1.21 -1.06
N LYS A 231 6.68 1.14 -1.24
CA LYS A 231 5.91 -0.06 -1.52
C LYS A 231 4.67 0.34 -2.29
N CYS A 232 4.27 -0.45 -3.27
CA CYS A 232 3.02 -0.27 -3.98
C CYS A 232 2.52 -1.62 -4.49
N ASN A 233 1.25 -1.65 -4.85
CA ASN A 233 0.63 -2.79 -5.49
C ASN A 233 1.28 -3.11 -6.85
N HIS A 234 1.72 -2.11 -7.62
CA HIS A 234 2.40 -2.32 -8.91
C HIS A 234 3.61 -3.26 -8.83
N VAL A 235 4.53 -2.99 -7.89
CA VAL A 235 5.74 -3.81 -7.67
C VAL A 235 5.37 -5.22 -7.25
N ILE A 236 4.45 -5.35 -6.28
CA ILE A 236 4.01 -6.65 -5.77
C ILE A 236 3.32 -7.46 -6.87
N SER A 237 2.51 -6.81 -7.71
CA SER A 237 1.85 -7.44 -8.84
C SER A 237 2.85 -7.94 -9.88
N CYS A 238 3.86 -7.13 -10.23
CA CYS A 238 4.93 -7.56 -11.14
C CYS A 238 5.70 -8.75 -10.54
N ALA A 239 6.11 -8.65 -9.28
CA ALA A 239 6.84 -9.72 -8.59
C ALA A 239 6.07 -11.05 -8.58
N TYR A 240 4.75 -10.99 -8.33
CA TYR A 240 3.88 -12.17 -8.39
C TYR A 240 3.82 -12.79 -9.79
N ARG A 241 3.61 -11.99 -10.84
CA ARG A 241 3.57 -12.50 -12.23
C ARG A 241 4.89 -13.09 -12.70
N LEU A 242 6.00 -12.58 -12.16
CA LEU A 242 7.34 -13.10 -12.40
C LEU A 242 7.71 -14.28 -11.50
N GLN A 243 6.75 -14.81 -10.72
CA GLN A 243 6.93 -15.94 -9.79
C GLN A 243 8.03 -15.70 -8.74
N MET A 244 8.37 -14.43 -8.48
CA MET A 244 9.32 -14.03 -7.43
C MET A 244 8.67 -13.91 -6.06
N LEU A 245 7.34 -13.89 -6.05
CA LEU A 245 6.50 -13.80 -4.88
C LEU A 245 5.34 -14.78 -5.05
N ASP A 246 5.07 -15.54 -4.00
CA ASP A 246 3.85 -16.33 -3.88
C ASP A 246 2.96 -15.72 -2.80
N PHE A 247 1.68 -15.47 -3.10
CA PHE A 247 0.73 -15.01 -2.10
C PHE A 247 0.42 -16.09 -1.06
N SER A 248 0.59 -17.37 -1.40
CA SER A 248 0.34 -18.48 -0.48
C SER A 248 1.30 -18.45 0.72
N SER A 249 2.58 -18.12 0.50
CA SER A 249 3.58 -18.02 1.56
C SER A 249 3.32 -16.85 2.51
N ILE A 250 2.84 -15.71 1.98
CA ILE A 250 2.48 -14.54 2.79
C ILE A 250 1.32 -14.84 3.74
N GLY A 251 0.34 -15.64 3.31
CA GLY A 251 -0.83 -16.00 4.13
C GLY A 251 -0.55 -17.04 5.21
N LEU A 252 0.51 -17.84 5.05
CA LEU A 252 0.82 -18.99 5.92
C LEU A 252 1.77 -18.65 7.09
N ASP A 253 2.58 -17.60 6.96
CA ASP A 253 3.60 -17.22 7.95
C ASP A 253 3.12 -16.25 9.05
N LEU A 254 1.81 -16.08 9.24
CA LEU A 254 1.29 -15.41 10.43
C LEU A 254 1.12 -16.45 11.54
N PRO A 255 2.05 -16.60 12.50
CA PRO A 255 1.83 -17.45 13.66
C PRO A 255 0.67 -16.86 14.45
N ILE A 256 -0.52 -17.45 14.28
CA ILE A 256 -1.66 -17.21 15.15
C ILE A 256 -1.34 -17.97 16.43
N HIS A 257 -0.51 -17.37 17.28
CA HIS A 257 -0.47 -17.82 18.66
C HIS A 257 -1.87 -17.63 19.23
N ASN A 258 -2.40 -18.66 19.88
CA ASN A 258 -3.58 -18.51 20.70
C ASN A 258 -3.39 -17.27 21.58
N TYR A 259 -4.38 -16.38 21.59
CA TYR A 259 -4.39 -15.25 22.51
C TYR A 259 -3.94 -15.75 23.88
N LYS A 260 -2.90 -15.12 24.48
CA LYS A 260 -2.63 -15.35 25.90
C LYS A 260 -3.97 -15.13 26.60
N LYS A 261 -4.47 -16.18 27.29
CA LYS A 261 -5.73 -16.09 28.02
C LYS A 261 -5.69 -14.81 28.86
N ARG A 262 -6.77 -14.03 28.85
CA ARG A 262 -6.88 -12.85 29.72
C ARG A 262 -6.64 -13.30 31.15
N GLY A 263 -5.62 -12.72 31.78
CA GLY A 263 -5.20 -13.04 33.12
C GLY A 263 -3.74 -12.64 33.34
N PRO A 264 -3.37 -12.30 34.58
CA PRO A 264 -1.98 -12.06 34.93
C PRO A 264 -1.13 -13.31 34.60
N PRO A 265 0.15 -13.13 34.24
CA PRO A 265 1.09 -14.25 34.16
C PRO A 265 0.95 -15.16 35.38
N SER A 266 0.98 -16.48 35.22
CA SER A 266 0.82 -17.42 36.36
C SER A 266 1.81 -17.13 37.50
N LYS A 267 2.97 -16.56 37.18
CA LYS A 267 4.01 -16.14 38.13
C LYS A 267 3.61 -14.97 39.04
N THR A 268 2.61 -14.17 38.65
CA THR A 268 2.13 -12.98 39.40
C THR A 268 0.80 -13.22 40.12
N VAL A 269 0.23 -14.43 40.05
CA VAL A 269 -1.03 -14.77 40.75
C VAL A 269 -0.87 -14.66 42.26
N LYS A 270 0.33 -14.98 42.79
CA LYS A 270 0.64 -14.85 44.23
C LYS A 270 0.79 -13.40 44.71
N SER A 271 0.96 -12.45 43.80
CA SER A 271 1.04 -11.02 44.14
C SER A 271 -0.34 -10.39 44.39
N LEU A 272 -1.42 -11.15 44.19
CA LEU A 272 -2.82 -10.78 44.36
C LEU A 272 -3.45 -11.44 45.61
N GLU A 273 -2.63 -11.96 46.52
CA GLU A 273 -3.10 -12.34 47.86
C GLU A 273 -3.46 -11.05 48.61
N VAL A 274 -4.77 -10.85 48.77
CA VAL A 274 -5.38 -9.74 49.53
C VAL A 274 -4.76 -9.73 50.93
N GLN A 275 -4.21 -8.60 51.36
CA GLN A 275 -3.64 -8.47 52.71
C GLN A 275 -4.79 -8.54 53.72
N ALA A 276 -4.59 -9.16 54.89
CA ALA A 276 -5.66 -9.27 55.90
C ALA A 276 -6.24 -7.92 56.35
N SER A 277 -5.50 -6.82 56.14
CA SER A 277 -5.95 -5.43 56.34
C SER A 277 -7.09 -5.02 55.42
N ASP A 278 -7.20 -5.62 54.23
CA ASP A 278 -8.23 -5.29 53.24
C ASP A 278 -9.58 -5.94 53.58
N LEU A 279 -9.62 -6.83 54.58
CA LEU A 279 -10.82 -7.49 55.09
C LEU A 279 -11.47 -6.75 56.28
N ILE A 280 -10.92 -5.61 56.70
CA ILE A 280 -11.56 -4.77 57.71
C ILE A 280 -12.76 -4.09 57.06
N LYS A 281 -13.96 -4.66 57.28
CA LYS A 281 -15.22 -4.01 56.97
C LYS A 281 -15.28 -2.69 57.76
N ALA A 282 -15.20 -1.58 57.05
CA ALA A 282 -15.56 -0.30 57.63
C ALA A 282 -17.06 -0.35 58.03
N PRO A 283 -17.46 0.21 59.19
CA PRO A 283 -18.86 0.29 59.57
C PRO A 283 -19.67 1.03 58.51
N GLU A 284 -20.82 0.46 58.17
CA GLU A 284 -21.81 0.96 57.23
C GLU A 284 -22.37 2.32 57.66
N GLU A 285 -21.89 3.42 57.07
CA GLU A 285 -22.73 4.63 56.91
C GLU A 285 -22.45 5.26 55.54
N ASN A 286 -23.54 5.42 54.76
CA ASN A 286 -23.63 5.94 53.39
C ASN A 286 -23.49 4.91 52.25
N ALA A 287 -24.39 3.92 52.25
CA ALA A 287 -24.76 3.23 51.03
C ALA A 287 -25.55 4.21 50.12
N ILE A 288 -24.93 4.68 49.06
CA ILE A 288 -25.63 5.28 47.93
C ILE A 288 -26.27 4.12 47.16
N PHE A 289 -27.60 4.11 47.11
CA PHE A 289 -28.38 3.28 46.22
C PHE A 289 -28.11 3.75 44.77
N ASP A 290 -27.36 2.97 44.00
CA ASP A 290 -27.39 3.04 42.55
C ASP A 290 -28.18 1.82 42.05
N ASP A 291 -29.45 2.09 41.76
CA ASP A 291 -30.43 1.17 41.23
C ASP A 291 -30.27 1.14 39.71
N ASP A 292 -29.38 0.30 39.20
CA ASP A 292 -29.22 0.06 37.76
C ASP A 292 -29.17 -1.44 37.46
N LEU A 293 -30.33 -2.09 37.68
CA LEU A 293 -30.65 -3.41 37.18
C LEU A 293 -30.71 -3.39 35.64
N THR A 294 -29.56 -3.55 35.00
CA THR A 294 -29.50 -4.01 33.61
C THR A 294 -29.27 -5.52 33.59
N SER A 295 -30.34 -6.25 33.24
CA SER A 295 -30.32 -7.67 32.93
C SER A 295 -29.36 -7.96 31.77
N LEU A 296 -28.25 -8.64 32.05
CA LEU A 296 -27.39 -9.23 31.03
C LEU A 296 -28.03 -10.55 30.57
N ASP A 297 -28.82 -10.50 29.50
CA ASP A 297 -29.18 -11.69 28.74
C ASP A 297 -27.97 -12.15 27.92
N ASP A 298 -27.26 -13.12 28.50
CA ASP A 298 -26.12 -13.79 27.91
C ASP A 298 -26.61 -14.85 26.90
N THR A 299 -26.92 -14.42 25.66
CA THR A 299 -27.32 -15.32 24.56
C THR A 299 -26.31 -15.32 23.42
N SER A 300 -25.09 -15.76 23.69
CA SER A 300 -24.17 -16.25 22.65
C SER A 300 -24.05 -17.78 22.72
N LYS A 301 -25.09 -18.50 22.28
CA LYS A 301 -24.98 -19.91 21.93
C LYS A 301 -24.26 -20.05 20.58
N ARG A 302 -22.92 -19.91 20.55
CA ARG A 302 -22.13 -20.53 19.48
C ARG A 302 -22.05 -22.02 19.77
N THR A 303 -22.72 -22.82 18.94
CA THR A 303 -22.56 -24.27 18.89
C THR A 303 -21.07 -24.58 18.74
N ARG A 304 -20.49 -25.26 19.74
CA ARG A 304 -19.16 -25.85 19.60
C ARG A 304 -19.26 -26.94 18.54
N PHE A 305 -18.44 -26.84 17.49
CA PHE A 305 -18.30 -27.92 16.52
C PHE A 305 -17.71 -29.14 17.23
N ASP A 306 -18.32 -30.29 17.04
CA ASP A 306 -17.86 -31.56 17.58
C ASP A 306 -16.55 -31.96 16.89
N ASP A 307 -15.48 -32.08 17.67
CA ASP A 307 -14.13 -32.44 17.22
C ASP A 307 -13.95 -33.96 17.02
N SER A 308 -15.02 -34.75 17.21
CA SER A 308 -15.00 -36.21 17.08
C SER A 308 -15.00 -36.72 15.62
N VAL A 309 -15.30 -35.87 14.62
CA VAL A 309 -15.45 -36.31 13.23
C VAL A 309 -14.17 -36.04 12.43
N CYS A 310 -13.37 -37.10 12.23
CA CYS A 310 -12.21 -37.05 11.35
C CYS A 310 -12.66 -36.94 9.89
N LYS A 311 -12.51 -35.76 9.28
CA LYS A 311 -12.87 -35.55 7.88
C LYS A 311 -11.79 -36.09 6.95
N LEU A 312 -12.17 -36.95 6.01
CA LEU A 312 -11.28 -37.45 4.95
C LEU A 312 -11.35 -36.53 3.72
N CYS A 313 -10.29 -36.50 2.93
CA CYS A 313 -10.29 -35.76 1.66
C CYS A 313 -10.99 -36.55 0.57
N ASP A 314 -11.92 -35.91 -0.13
CA ASP A 314 -12.71 -36.53 -1.19
C ASP A 314 -11.86 -37.03 -2.38
N THR A 315 -10.69 -36.42 -2.61
CA THR A 315 -9.79 -36.81 -3.71
C THR A 315 -8.73 -37.81 -3.27
N CYS A 316 -8.11 -37.59 -2.11
CA CYS A 316 -6.93 -38.31 -1.68
C CYS A 316 -7.25 -39.43 -0.66
N GLY A 317 -8.48 -39.47 -0.12
CA GLY A 317 -8.94 -40.42 0.90
C GLY A 317 -8.27 -40.28 2.27
N LYS A 318 -7.24 -39.44 2.40
CA LYS A 318 -6.47 -39.28 3.64
C LYS A 318 -7.14 -38.32 4.62
N PRO A 319 -6.86 -38.45 5.93
CA PRO A 319 -7.36 -37.52 6.94
C PRO A 319 -6.93 -36.09 6.63
N LEU A 320 -7.89 -35.17 6.64
CA LEU A 320 -7.64 -33.75 6.51
C LEU A 320 -6.96 -33.24 7.78
N GLN A 321 -5.92 -32.43 7.61
CA GLN A 321 -5.25 -31.79 8.73
C GLN A 321 -6.01 -30.52 9.12
N LYS A 322 -6.19 -30.30 10.43
CA LYS A 322 -6.86 -29.12 10.96
C LYS A 322 -5.85 -28.01 11.23
N LYS A 323 -5.94 -26.90 10.47
CA LYS A 323 -5.31 -25.60 10.81
C LYS A 323 -6.42 -24.53 10.98
N LEU A 324 -6.49 -23.53 10.09
CA LEU A 324 -7.60 -22.56 10.08
C LEU A 324 -8.88 -23.16 9.46
N TYR A 325 -8.69 -24.08 8.51
CA TYR A 325 -9.68 -24.93 7.85
C TYR A 325 -9.07 -26.34 7.68
N TYR A 326 -9.90 -27.32 7.32
CA TYR A 326 -9.43 -28.67 6.98
C TYR A 326 -8.78 -28.65 5.59
N TYR A 327 -7.58 -29.22 5.44
CA TYR A 327 -6.87 -29.31 4.14
C TYR A 327 -6.16 -30.66 3.95
N CYS A 328 -6.07 -31.17 2.71
CA CYS A 328 -5.30 -32.39 2.39
C CYS A 328 -3.82 -31.99 2.24
N ALA A 329 -2.93 -32.64 2.97
CA ALA A 329 -1.49 -32.37 2.90
C ALA A 329 -0.88 -32.76 1.53
N ILE A 330 -1.55 -33.64 0.79
CA ILE A 330 -1.15 -34.12 -0.53
C ILE A 330 -1.73 -33.22 -1.63
N ASN A 331 -3.02 -32.86 -1.52
CA ASN A 331 -3.70 -31.96 -2.45
C ASN A 331 -3.87 -30.58 -1.81
N LYS A 332 -2.90 -29.69 -2.05
CA LYS A 332 -2.83 -28.33 -1.47
C LYS A 332 -3.92 -27.35 -1.97
N TYR A 333 -4.88 -27.81 -2.78
CA TYR A 333 -5.98 -26.97 -3.28
C TYR A 333 -7.21 -27.13 -2.38
N GLY A 334 -7.66 -26.02 -1.77
CA GLY A 334 -8.83 -26.00 -0.89
C GLY A 334 -10.13 -26.19 -1.68
N GLN A 335 -10.89 -27.24 -1.35
CA GLN A 335 -12.26 -27.41 -1.85
C GLN A 335 -13.22 -26.56 -1.01
N THR A 336 -13.85 -25.56 -1.64
CA THR A 336 -15.16 -25.06 -1.22
C THR A 336 -16.20 -25.78 -2.06
N SER A 337 -17.04 -26.58 -1.43
CA SER A 337 -18.11 -27.34 -2.08
C SER A 337 -19.15 -26.41 -2.71
N SER A 338 -19.33 -26.50 -4.04
CA SER A 338 -20.60 -26.15 -4.70
C SER A 338 -20.80 -27.01 -5.95
N LEU A 339 -22.00 -27.56 -6.05
CA LEU A 339 -22.49 -28.54 -7.00
C LEU A 339 -22.60 -28.04 -8.46
N THR A 340 -22.42 -29.00 -9.37
CA THR A 340 -22.98 -29.15 -10.73
C THR A 340 -22.66 -28.10 -11.81
N THR A 341 -21.99 -28.55 -12.88
CA THR A 341 -22.56 -28.56 -14.25
C THR A 341 -21.64 -29.32 -15.21
N ASN A 342 -22.25 -30.25 -15.96
CA ASN A 342 -21.63 -31.10 -16.98
C ASN A 342 -21.43 -30.36 -18.31
N ASN A 343 -20.49 -30.90 -19.10
CA ASN A 343 -20.38 -30.85 -20.57
C ASN A 343 -20.19 -29.49 -21.23
N ILE A 344 -18.93 -29.14 -21.58
CA ILE A 344 -18.55 -28.66 -22.93
C ILE A 344 -17.10 -29.07 -23.20
N SER A 345 -16.92 -30.20 -23.88
CA SER A 345 -15.65 -30.60 -24.52
C SER A 345 -15.92 -30.99 -25.96
N GLN A 346 -15.98 -30.00 -26.85
CA GLN A 346 -15.76 -30.16 -28.29
C GLN A 346 -15.62 -28.77 -28.93
N ILE A 347 -14.77 -28.70 -29.96
CA ILE A 347 -14.44 -27.54 -30.81
C ILE A 347 -13.25 -26.69 -30.31
N LEU A 348 -12.03 -27.20 -30.47
CA LEU A 348 -10.84 -26.39 -30.81
C LEU A 348 -9.87 -27.21 -31.68
N SER A 349 -9.95 -26.97 -33.00
CA SER A 349 -8.92 -27.19 -34.01
C SER A 349 -9.17 -26.06 -35.02
N SER A 350 -8.26 -25.17 -35.44
CA SER A 350 -6.81 -25.21 -35.61
C SER A 350 -6.37 -23.76 -35.86
N ALA A 351 -5.14 -23.36 -35.51
CA ALA A 351 -4.25 -22.54 -36.36
C ALA A 351 -3.00 -22.08 -35.57
N ASN A 352 -1.84 -22.53 -36.04
CA ASN A 352 -0.53 -21.94 -35.77
C ASN A 352 -0.37 -20.64 -36.58
N ILE A 353 0.39 -19.66 -36.06
CA ILE A 353 1.40 -18.84 -36.77
C ILE A 353 2.21 -17.98 -35.75
N LEU A 354 3.53 -18.18 -35.80
CA LEU A 354 4.71 -17.32 -35.56
C LEU A 354 4.80 -16.18 -34.50
N SER A 355 5.75 -16.42 -33.60
CA SER A 355 6.92 -15.62 -33.15
C SER A 355 6.77 -14.26 -32.43
N ASP A 356 7.33 -14.26 -31.21
CA ASP A 356 7.92 -13.19 -30.42
C ASP A 356 7.01 -12.08 -29.86
N VAL A 357 5.99 -12.53 -29.15
CA VAL A 357 5.38 -11.81 -28.04
C VAL A 357 5.52 -12.66 -26.77
N VAL A 358 6.42 -12.31 -25.86
CA VAL A 358 6.34 -12.82 -24.48
C VAL A 358 5.22 -12.04 -23.79
N GLU A 359 3.98 -12.44 -24.05
CA GLU A 359 2.89 -12.15 -23.12
C GLU A 359 3.20 -12.95 -21.85
N VAL A 360 3.57 -12.24 -20.78
CA VAL A 360 3.54 -12.82 -19.44
C VAL A 360 2.08 -12.83 -18.99
N THR A 361 1.26 -13.62 -19.69
CA THR A 361 0.02 -14.15 -19.16
C THR A 361 0.44 -15.39 -18.38
N PRO A 362 0.23 -15.47 -17.06
CA PRO A 362 0.20 -16.78 -16.45
C PRO A 362 -0.94 -17.52 -17.14
N LYS A 363 -0.62 -18.58 -17.88
CA LYS A 363 -1.61 -19.60 -18.18
C LYS A 363 -2.14 -20.08 -16.83
N LEU A 364 -3.28 -19.53 -16.42
CA LEU A 364 -4.21 -20.25 -15.57
C LEU A 364 -4.73 -21.39 -16.45
N GLU A 365 -3.90 -22.42 -16.62
CA GLU A 365 -4.38 -23.69 -17.13
C GLU A 365 -5.49 -24.13 -16.21
N LYS A 366 -6.71 -24.09 -16.74
CA LYS A 366 -7.80 -24.93 -16.28
C LYS A 366 -7.33 -26.37 -16.49
N TYR A 367 -6.66 -26.91 -15.48
CA TYR A 367 -6.39 -28.33 -15.41
C TYR A 367 -7.64 -29.01 -14.86
N HIS A 368 -8.27 -29.80 -15.74
CA HIS A 368 -9.32 -30.75 -15.40
C HIS A 368 -8.80 -31.87 -14.50
#